data_AF-A0A3N4HNR4-F1
#
_entry.id   AF-A0A3N4HNR4-F1
#
_cell.length_a   1.000
_cell.length_b   1.000
_cell.length_c   1.000
_cell.angle_alpha   90.00
_cell.angle_beta   90.00
_cell.angle_gamma   90.00
#
_symmetry.space_group_name_H-M   'P 1'
#
loop_
_entity.id
_entity.type
_entity.pdbx_description
1 polymer ?
#
loop_
_entity_poly.entity_id
_entity_poly.type
_entity_poly.pdbx_seq_one_letter_code
_entity_poly.pdbx_strand_id
1 'polypeptide(L)'
;MPPRRPQPRWSRLSLETRIRTLKDKRKSFLTRLELFNHRRRNTHQLFSAYAERHGQPGWEAVPYQTPEFPLLTAKTIDSEELSLAVYEFQLSRSRKFGQLQELFLEALELDNVEGIWEAYMFAKREGLYKGKKPTTQEECSDAIMSVRKPWSEEELDDAVYEEAAKLHLIKP
;
A
#
# COMPACT_ATOMS: atom_id res chain seq x y z
N MET A 1 -3.86 -12.49 -45.14
CA MET A 1 -4.56 -12.43 -43.84
C MET A 1 -3.78 -13.26 -42.83
N PRO A 2 -3.27 -12.67 -41.73
CA PRO A 2 -2.61 -13.45 -40.67
C PRO A 2 -3.65 -14.32 -39.93
N PRO A 3 -3.30 -15.56 -39.57
CA PRO A 3 -4.21 -16.45 -38.82
C PRO A 3 -4.52 -15.84 -37.44
N ARG A 4 -5.81 -15.80 -37.08
CA ARG A 4 -6.23 -15.42 -35.72
C ARG A 4 -5.63 -16.43 -34.75
N ARG A 5 -4.83 -15.96 -33.79
CA ARG A 5 -4.35 -16.79 -32.68
C ARG A 5 -5.57 -17.40 -31.97
N PRO A 6 -5.59 -18.72 -31.73
CA PRO A 6 -6.68 -19.34 -30.99
C PRO A 6 -6.77 -18.67 -29.62
N GLN A 7 -7.94 -18.11 -29.30
CA GLN A 7 -8.16 -17.59 -27.96
C GLN A 7 -8.09 -18.77 -26.98
N PRO A 8 -7.42 -18.60 -25.82
CA PRO A 8 -7.34 -19.65 -24.82
C PRO A 8 -8.77 -20.07 -24.45
N ARG A 9 -9.12 -21.31 -24.77
CA ARG A 9 -10.40 -21.90 -24.33
C ARG A 9 -10.29 -22.18 -22.84
N TRP A 10 -10.75 -21.25 -22.03
CA TRP A 10 -10.95 -21.48 -20.60
C TRP A 10 -11.98 -22.59 -20.44
N SER A 11 -11.56 -23.76 -19.98
CA SER A 11 -12.49 -24.84 -19.62
C SER A 11 -13.37 -24.36 -18.45
N ARG A 12 -14.60 -24.90 -18.30
CA ARG A 12 -15.46 -24.56 -17.14
C ARG A 12 -14.76 -24.83 -15.81
N LEU A 13 -13.98 -25.92 -15.75
CA LEU A 13 -13.14 -26.28 -14.60
C LEU A 13 -12.09 -25.20 -14.26
N SER A 14 -11.61 -24.46 -15.26
CA SER A 14 -10.68 -23.34 -15.05
C SER A 14 -11.37 -22.11 -14.46
N LEU A 15 -12.61 -21.82 -14.84
CA LEU A 15 -13.35 -20.66 -14.32
C LEU A 15 -13.72 -20.84 -12.85
N GLU A 16 -14.28 -21.98 -12.48
CA GLU A 16 -14.64 -22.28 -11.08
C GLU A 16 -13.42 -22.21 -10.16
N THR A 17 -12.28 -22.74 -10.63
CA THR A 17 -11.01 -22.69 -9.90
C THR A 17 -10.52 -21.25 -9.72
N ARG A 18 -10.60 -20.41 -10.75
CA ARG A 18 -10.23 -18.98 -10.63
C ARG A 18 -11.15 -18.24 -9.67
N ILE A 19 -12.47 -18.45 -9.77
CA ILE A 19 -13.43 -17.83 -8.85
C ILE A 19 -13.11 -18.22 -7.40
N ARG A 20 -12.87 -19.51 -7.13
CA ARG A 20 -12.48 -19.97 -5.79
C ARG A 20 -11.19 -19.30 -5.32
N THR A 21 -10.15 -19.34 -6.15
CA THR A 21 -8.85 -18.73 -5.83
C THR A 21 -8.98 -17.24 -5.53
N LEU A 22 -9.78 -16.51 -6.31
CA LEU A 22 -10.01 -15.08 -6.11
C LEU A 22 -10.81 -14.81 -4.82
N LYS A 23 -11.80 -15.65 -4.48
CA LYS A 23 -12.47 -15.56 -3.17
C LYS A 23 -11.50 -15.74 -2.01
N ASP A 24 -10.61 -16.73 -2.10
CA ASP A 24 -9.61 -16.99 -1.06
C ASP A 24 -8.63 -15.82 -0.92
N LYS A 25 -8.16 -15.27 -2.05
CA LYS A 25 -7.31 -14.07 -2.07
C LYS A 25 -8.02 -12.86 -1.46
N ARG A 26 -9.29 -12.59 -1.82
CA ARG A 26 -10.09 -11.50 -1.23
C ARG A 26 -10.23 -11.66 0.27
N LYS A 27 -10.54 -12.87 0.76
CA LYS A 27 -10.63 -13.15 2.20
C LYS A 27 -9.28 -12.89 2.89
N SER A 28 -8.18 -13.39 2.34
CA SER A 28 -6.84 -13.15 2.87
C SER A 28 -6.47 -11.66 2.91
N PHE A 29 -6.82 -10.92 1.84
CA PHE A 29 -6.62 -9.48 1.77
C PHE A 29 -7.39 -8.74 2.88
N LEU A 30 -8.69 -9.03 3.04
CA LEU A 30 -9.52 -8.40 4.05
C LEU A 30 -8.99 -8.63 5.47
N THR A 31 -8.55 -9.85 5.79
CA THR A 31 -7.92 -10.13 7.08
C THR A 31 -6.64 -9.32 7.30
N ARG A 32 -5.79 -9.18 6.26
CA ARG A 32 -4.57 -8.36 6.36
C ARG A 32 -4.88 -6.87 6.47
N LEU A 33 -5.89 -6.38 5.77
CA LEU A 33 -6.34 -5.00 5.85
C LEU A 33 -6.87 -4.67 7.25
N GLU A 34 -7.66 -5.58 7.84
CA GLU A 34 -8.18 -5.43 9.20
C GLU A 34 -7.04 -5.37 10.24
N LEU A 35 -6.10 -6.30 10.17
CA LEU A 35 -4.91 -6.30 11.04
C LEU A 35 -4.07 -5.02 10.86
N PHE A 36 -3.92 -4.57 9.62
CA PHE A 36 -3.21 -3.34 9.32
C PHE A 36 -3.92 -2.11 9.90
N ASN A 37 -5.24 -2.01 9.74
CA ASN A 37 -6.05 -0.94 10.34
C ASN A 37 -5.97 -0.95 11.87
N HIS A 38 -5.96 -2.13 12.49
CA HIS A 38 -5.77 -2.27 13.94
C HIS A 38 -4.39 -1.75 14.37
N ARG A 39 -3.30 -2.19 13.73
CA ARG A 39 -1.94 -1.71 14.02
C ARG A 39 -1.81 -0.20 13.81
N ARG A 40 -2.32 0.31 12.68
CA ARG A 40 -2.30 1.73 12.34
C ARG A 40 -3.01 2.57 13.41
N ARG A 41 -4.13 2.10 13.94
CA ARG A 41 -4.83 2.79 15.05
C ARG A 41 -3.91 2.94 16.27
N ASN A 42 -3.19 1.88 16.65
CA ASN A 42 -2.28 1.93 17.79
C ASN A 42 -1.11 2.91 17.54
N THR A 43 -0.43 2.79 16.40
CA THR A 43 0.66 3.71 16.01
C THR A 43 0.19 5.16 15.99
N HIS A 44 -1.01 5.39 15.47
CA HIS A 44 -1.61 6.72 15.40
C HIS A 44 -1.95 7.29 16.78
N GLN A 45 -2.48 6.48 17.70
CA GLN A 45 -2.73 6.90 19.07
C GLN A 45 -1.43 7.32 19.76
N LEU A 46 -0.34 6.59 19.54
CA LEU A 46 0.97 6.95 20.07
C LEU A 46 1.48 8.27 19.48
N PHE A 47 1.39 8.47 18.16
CA PHE A 47 1.74 9.75 17.53
C PHE A 47 0.89 10.92 18.03
N SER A 48 -0.42 10.71 18.19
CA SER A 48 -1.35 11.72 18.69
C SER A 48 -0.99 12.11 20.13
N ALA A 49 -0.73 11.13 21.00
CA ALA A 49 -0.32 11.37 22.38
C ALA A 49 1.07 12.05 22.47
N TYR A 50 2.00 11.70 21.57
CA TYR A 50 3.26 12.43 21.44
C TYR A 50 3.00 13.89 21.05
N ALA A 51 2.22 14.16 20.01
CA ALA A 51 1.88 15.51 19.58
C ALA A 51 1.26 16.36 20.70
N GLU A 52 0.29 15.80 21.44
CA GLU A 52 -0.36 16.45 22.57
C GLU A 52 0.63 16.84 23.69
N ARG A 53 1.57 15.95 24.03
CA ARG A 53 2.63 16.25 25.01
C ARG A 53 3.55 17.40 24.56
N HIS A 54 3.66 17.62 23.25
CA HIS A 54 4.45 18.69 22.65
C HIS A 54 3.60 19.92 22.25
N GLY A 55 2.38 20.06 22.79
CA GLY A 55 1.53 21.24 22.61
C GLY A 55 0.85 21.33 21.25
N GLN A 56 0.87 20.25 20.45
CA GLN A 56 0.13 20.14 19.21
C GLN A 56 -1.20 19.40 19.46
N PRO A 57 -2.29 19.74 18.76
CA PRO A 57 -3.53 18.97 18.91
C PRO A 57 -3.32 17.54 18.41
N GLY A 58 -3.86 16.57 19.16
CA GLY A 58 -4.04 15.22 18.67
C GLY A 58 -5.02 15.14 17.51
N TRP A 59 -5.08 13.99 16.85
CA TRP A 59 -6.04 13.75 15.78
C TRP A 59 -6.53 12.30 15.79
N GLU A 60 -7.64 12.05 15.09
CA GLU A 60 -8.22 10.71 15.00
C GLU A 60 -7.63 9.89 13.86
N ALA A 61 -7.44 8.60 14.11
CA ALA A 61 -6.95 7.67 13.10
C ALA A 61 -8.04 7.41 12.06
N VAL A 62 -7.82 7.83 10.83
CA VAL A 62 -8.68 7.46 9.69
C VAL A 62 -8.27 6.06 9.22
N PRO A 63 -9.13 5.04 9.36
CA PRO A 63 -8.85 3.69 8.87
C PRO A 63 -8.93 3.67 7.33
N TYR A 64 -8.23 2.71 6.73
CA TYR A 64 -8.47 2.42 5.32
C TYR A 64 -9.85 1.83 5.15
N GLN A 65 -10.57 2.32 4.14
CA GLN A 65 -11.88 1.80 3.80
C GLN A 65 -11.74 0.35 3.32
N THR A 66 -12.58 -0.52 3.88
CA THR A 66 -12.72 -1.89 3.42
C THR A 66 -13.37 -1.85 2.03
N PRO A 67 -12.70 -2.38 0.99
CA PRO A 67 -13.28 -2.37 -0.35
C PRO A 67 -14.50 -3.30 -0.40
N GLU A 68 -15.55 -2.83 -1.07
CA GLU A 68 -16.68 -3.67 -1.43
C GLU A 68 -16.31 -4.50 -2.65
N PHE A 69 -16.45 -5.81 -2.54
CA PHE A 69 -16.10 -6.74 -3.61
C PHE A 69 -17.38 -7.22 -4.32
N PRO A 70 -17.58 -6.87 -5.61
CA PRO A 70 -18.72 -7.35 -6.39
C PRO A 70 -18.77 -8.87 -6.52
N LEU A 71 -19.95 -9.36 -6.90
CA LEU A 71 -20.17 -10.78 -7.19
C LEU A 71 -19.26 -11.24 -8.33
N LEU A 72 -18.55 -12.36 -8.10
CA LEU A 72 -17.68 -12.97 -9.11
C LEU A 72 -18.50 -13.74 -10.13
N THR A 73 -18.38 -13.32 -11.38
CA THR A 73 -18.99 -13.98 -12.54
C THR A 73 -17.95 -14.14 -13.64
N ALA A 74 -18.26 -14.92 -14.67
CA ALA A 74 -17.40 -15.03 -15.85
C ALA A 74 -17.10 -13.65 -16.50
N LYS A 75 -18.00 -12.67 -16.35
CA LYS A 75 -17.87 -11.34 -16.97
C LYS A 75 -17.03 -10.37 -16.12
N THR A 76 -16.97 -10.59 -14.81
CA THR A 76 -16.33 -9.66 -13.87
C THR A 76 -15.00 -10.17 -13.34
N ILE A 77 -14.68 -11.45 -13.56
CA ILE A 77 -13.50 -12.07 -12.92
C ILE A 77 -12.20 -11.35 -13.23
N ASP A 78 -11.96 -10.96 -14.48
CA ASP A 78 -10.71 -10.32 -14.87
C ASP A 78 -10.56 -8.91 -14.27
N SER A 79 -11.62 -8.11 -14.29
CA SER A 79 -11.60 -6.78 -13.65
C SER A 79 -11.45 -6.87 -12.14
N GLU A 80 -12.00 -7.92 -11.52
CA GLU A 80 -11.88 -8.14 -10.08
C GLU A 80 -10.51 -8.68 -9.66
N GLU A 81 -9.83 -9.45 -10.50
CA GLU A 81 -8.42 -9.80 -10.30
C GLU A 81 -7.54 -8.56 -10.36
N LEU A 82 -7.77 -7.67 -11.33
CA LEU A 82 -7.06 -6.39 -11.44
C LEU A 82 -7.32 -5.50 -10.23
N SER A 83 -8.58 -5.27 -9.86
CA SER A 83 -8.93 -4.46 -8.69
C SER A 83 -8.28 -4.98 -7.40
N LEU A 84 -8.28 -6.30 -7.19
CA LEU A 84 -7.61 -6.88 -6.03
C LEU A 84 -6.10 -6.62 -6.07
N ALA A 85 -5.44 -6.77 -7.22
CA ALA A 85 -4.01 -6.50 -7.35
C ALA A 85 -3.66 -5.04 -7.04
N VAL A 86 -4.52 -4.10 -7.45
CA VAL A 86 -4.38 -2.68 -7.12
C VAL A 86 -4.53 -2.45 -5.61
N TYR A 87 -5.52 -3.05 -4.96
CA TYR A 87 -5.68 -2.96 -3.51
C TYR A 87 -4.48 -3.55 -2.75
N GLU A 88 -3.91 -4.66 -3.24
CA GLU A 88 -2.69 -5.25 -2.68
C GLU A 88 -1.49 -4.32 -2.77
N PHE A 89 -1.31 -3.67 -3.92
CA PHE A 89 -0.27 -2.66 -4.13
C PHE A 89 -0.42 -1.50 -3.11
N GLN A 90 -1.62 -0.95 -3.00
CA GLN A 90 -1.94 0.12 -2.05
C GLN A 90 -1.68 -0.32 -0.60
N LEU A 91 -2.13 -1.50 -0.20
CA LEU A 91 -1.88 -2.01 1.15
C LEU A 91 -0.39 -2.21 1.41
N SER A 92 0.36 -2.76 0.44
CA SER A 92 1.82 -2.96 0.54
C SER A 92 2.57 -1.65 0.78
N ARG A 93 2.28 -0.62 -0.03
CA ARG A 93 2.88 0.72 0.15
C ARG A 93 2.45 1.38 1.45
N SER A 94 1.18 1.24 1.84
CA SER A 94 0.66 1.76 3.12
C SER A 94 1.38 1.15 4.32
N ARG A 95 1.70 -0.16 4.26
CA ARG A 95 2.47 -0.83 5.31
C ARG A 95 3.87 -0.28 5.47
N LYS A 96 4.57 -0.02 4.37
CA LYS A 96 5.91 0.60 4.39
C LYS A 96 5.85 2.00 5.00
N PHE A 97 4.83 2.78 4.64
CA PHE A 97 4.63 4.10 5.25
C PHE A 97 4.34 4.00 6.75
N GLY A 98 3.50 3.06 7.19
CA GLY A 98 3.28 2.81 8.62
C GLY A 98 4.56 2.43 9.37
N GLN A 99 5.42 1.61 8.76
CA GLN A 99 6.72 1.26 9.34
C GLN A 99 7.66 2.47 9.45
N LEU A 100 7.68 3.36 8.44
CA LEU A 100 8.43 4.61 8.51
C LEU A 100 7.95 5.46 9.69
N GLN A 101 6.63 5.57 9.88
CA GLN A 101 6.06 6.31 11.02
C GLN A 101 6.51 5.70 12.35
N GLU A 102 6.43 4.38 12.50
CA GLU A 102 6.88 3.71 13.74
C GLU A 102 8.36 3.96 14.04
N LEU A 103 9.25 3.79 13.06
CA LEU A 103 10.69 4.05 13.21
C LEU A 103 10.95 5.51 13.62
N PHE A 104 10.25 6.45 12.99
CA PHE A 104 10.43 7.85 13.30
C PHE A 104 9.91 8.21 14.69
N LEU A 105 8.76 7.69 15.10
CA LEU A 105 8.22 7.91 16.45
C LEU A 105 9.15 7.35 17.53
N GLU A 106 9.64 6.12 17.34
CA GLU A 106 10.58 5.50 18.26
C GLU A 106 11.84 6.36 18.44
N ALA A 107 12.37 6.88 17.32
CA ALA A 107 13.51 7.78 17.37
C ALA A 107 13.20 9.09 18.13
N LEU A 108 12.00 9.66 17.95
CA LEU A 108 11.57 10.87 18.64
C LEU A 108 11.35 10.66 20.16
N GLU A 109 10.74 9.55 20.57
CA GLU A 109 10.51 9.25 22.00
C GLU A 109 11.83 9.02 22.76
N LEU A 110 12.82 8.45 22.08
CA LEU A 110 14.12 8.12 22.67
C LEU A 110 15.16 9.24 22.51
N ASP A 111 14.80 10.37 21.89
CA ASP A 111 15.72 11.44 21.47
C ASP A 111 16.95 10.88 20.72
N ASN A 112 16.71 9.87 19.87
CA ASN A 112 17.73 9.10 19.18
C ASN A 112 17.99 9.66 17.78
N VAL A 113 19.05 10.46 17.67
CA VAL A 113 19.50 11.06 16.40
C VAL A 113 19.80 10.00 15.32
N GLU A 114 20.44 8.89 15.69
CA GLU A 114 20.75 7.81 14.74
C GLU A 114 19.46 7.17 14.21
N GLY A 115 18.46 7.00 15.07
CA GLY A 115 17.13 6.50 14.68
C GLY A 115 16.43 7.38 13.65
N ILE A 116 16.59 8.70 13.73
CA ILE A 116 16.04 9.63 12.72
C ILE A 116 16.72 9.40 11.35
N TRP A 117 18.04 9.22 11.33
CA TRP A 117 18.77 8.89 10.10
C TRP A 117 18.36 7.52 9.54
N GLU A 118 18.14 6.53 10.40
CA GLU A 118 17.66 5.20 9.99
C GLU A 118 16.27 5.28 9.36
N ALA A 119 15.34 6.04 9.96
CA ALA A 119 14.02 6.29 9.40
C ALA A 119 14.11 6.97 8.02
N TYR A 120 14.97 7.98 7.87
CA TYR A 120 15.23 8.61 6.57
C TYR A 120 15.78 7.62 5.54
N MET A 121 16.77 6.81 5.92
CA MET A 121 17.39 5.82 5.03
C MET A 121 16.38 4.74 4.62
N PHE A 122 15.49 4.34 5.52
CA PHE A 122 14.35 3.48 5.22
C PHE A 122 13.43 4.15 4.18
N ALA A 123 13.01 5.41 4.41
CA ALA A 123 12.15 6.13 3.47
C ALA A 123 12.75 6.21 2.07
N LYS A 124 14.06 6.46 1.98
CA LYS A 124 14.78 6.52 0.70
C LYS A 124 14.86 5.15 0.02
N ARG A 125 15.24 4.09 0.75
CA ARG A 125 15.38 2.73 0.22
C ARG A 125 14.05 2.19 -0.29
N GLU A 126 12.96 2.45 0.42
CA GLU A 126 11.62 2.01 0.03
C GLU A 126 10.97 2.90 -1.04
N GLY A 127 11.66 3.97 -1.48
CA GLY A 127 11.14 4.91 -2.46
C GLY A 127 9.95 5.73 -1.96
N LEU A 128 9.83 5.92 -0.64
CA LEU A 128 8.83 6.81 -0.03
C LEU A 128 9.28 8.28 -0.12
N TYR A 129 10.58 8.53 -0.10
CA TYR A 129 11.18 9.87 -0.25
C TYR A 129 12.13 9.92 -1.44
N LYS A 130 11.88 10.86 -2.37
CA LYS A 130 12.66 11.07 -3.61
C LYS A 130 13.35 12.45 -3.66
N GLY A 131 13.30 13.23 -2.57
CA GLY A 131 13.86 14.58 -2.50
C GLY A 131 15.37 14.63 -2.29
N LYS A 132 15.88 15.82 -1.94
CA LYS A 132 17.31 16.07 -1.74
C LYS A 132 17.84 15.28 -0.53
N LYS A 133 19.11 14.90 -0.56
CA LYS A 133 19.76 14.25 0.59
C LYS A 133 19.93 15.30 1.71
N PRO A 134 19.39 15.06 2.91
CA PRO A 134 19.61 15.92 4.06
C PRO A 134 21.05 15.82 4.55
N THR A 135 21.51 16.89 5.17
CA THR A 135 22.85 17.06 5.74
C THR A 135 22.80 17.28 7.25
N THR A 136 21.64 17.65 7.79
CA THR A 136 21.40 17.82 9.22
C THR A 136 20.27 16.92 9.71
N GLN A 137 20.16 16.75 11.04
CA GLN A 137 19.05 16.03 11.67
C GLN A 137 17.71 16.72 11.39
N GLU A 138 17.66 18.05 11.45
CA GLU A 138 16.46 18.83 11.15
C GLU A 138 15.98 18.58 9.72
N GLU A 139 16.89 18.64 8.74
CA GLU A 139 16.58 18.32 7.35
C GLU A 139 16.11 16.86 7.16
N CYS A 140 16.58 15.92 7.99
CA CYS A 140 16.09 14.54 7.98
C CYS A 140 14.65 14.45 8.49
N SER A 141 14.36 15.08 9.62
CA SER A 141 13.01 15.15 10.18
C SER A 141 12.05 15.80 9.18
N ASP A 142 12.44 16.90 8.55
CA ASP A 142 11.67 17.57 7.51
C ASP A 142 11.44 16.66 6.29
N ALA A 143 12.47 15.94 5.84
CA ALA A 143 12.35 14.98 4.75
C ALA A 143 11.34 13.88 5.07
N ILE A 144 11.39 13.29 6.27
CA ILE A 144 10.43 12.27 6.71
C ILE A 144 9.02 12.84 6.80
N MET A 145 8.86 14.02 7.42
CA MET A 145 7.57 14.69 7.59
C MET A 145 6.96 15.16 6.26
N SER A 146 7.78 15.37 5.22
CA SER A 146 7.32 15.68 3.88
C SER A 146 6.65 14.51 3.16
N VAL A 147 6.82 13.27 3.63
CA VAL A 147 6.16 12.09 3.07
C VAL A 147 4.68 12.10 3.46
N ARG A 148 3.84 12.68 2.59
CA ARG A 148 2.39 12.81 2.83
C ARG A 148 1.57 11.60 2.38
N LYS A 149 2.05 10.87 1.37
CA LYS A 149 1.34 9.74 0.78
C LYS A 149 2.29 8.55 0.56
N PRO A 150 1.81 7.31 0.74
CA PRO A 150 2.58 6.09 0.51
C PRO A 150 2.90 5.80 -0.98
N TRP A 151 2.19 6.43 -1.92
CA TRP A 151 2.45 6.34 -3.37
C TRP A 151 2.04 7.63 -4.09
N SER A 152 2.63 7.83 -5.26
CA SER A 152 2.20 8.80 -6.28
C SER A 152 1.11 8.23 -7.18
N GLU A 153 0.40 9.09 -7.90
CA GLU A 153 -0.59 8.68 -8.91
C GLU A 153 0.08 7.90 -10.04
N GLU A 154 1.25 8.36 -10.50
CA GLU A 154 2.08 7.66 -11.50
C GLU A 154 2.41 6.23 -11.07
N GLU A 155 2.88 6.02 -9.83
CA GLU A 155 3.16 4.66 -9.32
C GLU A 155 1.93 3.76 -9.24
N LEU A 156 0.75 4.36 -9.01
CA LEU A 156 -0.51 3.61 -9.01
C LEU A 156 -0.91 3.24 -10.44
N ASP A 157 -0.79 4.16 -11.38
CA ASP A 157 -1.09 3.95 -12.80
C ASP A 157 -0.16 2.89 -13.40
N ASP A 158 1.14 2.94 -13.07
CA ASP A 158 2.12 1.92 -13.46
C ASP A 158 1.74 0.54 -12.92
N ALA A 159 1.35 0.46 -11.64
CA ALA A 159 0.90 -0.80 -11.04
C ALA A 159 -0.37 -1.35 -11.71
N VAL A 160 -1.33 -0.48 -12.05
CA VAL A 160 -2.54 -0.86 -12.79
C VAL A 160 -2.16 -1.37 -14.18
N TYR A 161 -1.28 -0.67 -14.89
CA TYR A 161 -0.85 -1.05 -16.24
C TYR A 161 -0.11 -2.39 -16.24
N GLU A 162 0.84 -2.59 -15.33
CA GLU A 162 1.58 -3.85 -15.21
C GLU A 162 0.66 -5.04 -14.92
N GLU A 163 -0.29 -4.90 -14.00
CA GLU A 163 -1.23 -5.96 -13.66
C GLU A 163 -2.24 -6.21 -14.79
N ALA A 164 -2.71 -5.17 -15.47
CA ALA A 164 -3.56 -5.31 -16.64
C ALA A 164 -2.82 -6.04 -17.79
N ALA A 165 -1.52 -5.79 -17.98
CA ALA A 165 -0.70 -6.47 -18.96
C ALA A 165 -0.50 -7.97 -18.61
N LYS A 166 -0.25 -8.30 -17.33
CA LYS A 166 -0.15 -9.69 -16.84
C LYS A 166 -1.44 -10.47 -17.05
N LEU A 167 -2.59 -9.81 -16.93
CA LEU A 167 -3.91 -10.38 -17.18
C LEU A 167 -4.32 -10.38 -18.67
N HIS A 168 -3.44 -9.90 -19.56
CA HIS A 168 -3.72 -9.76 -21.00
C HIS A 168 -4.94 -8.90 -21.33
N LEU A 169 -5.27 -7.94 -20.47
CA LEU A 169 -6.37 -6.98 -20.68
C LEU A 169 -5.99 -5.84 -21.60
N ILE A 170 -4.69 -5.55 -21.69
CA ILE A 170 -4.10 -4.59 -22.59
C ILE A 170 -2.99 -5.25 -23.40
N LYS A 171 -2.68 -4.69 -24.58
CA LYS A 171 -1.50 -5.10 -25.33
C LYS A 171 -0.27 -4.41 -24.71
N PRO A 172 0.83 -5.15 -24.49
CA PRO A 172 2.10 -4.56 -24.09
C PRO A 172 2.67 -3.65 -25.18
#